data_AF-A0A9W7GJX6-F1
#
_entry.id   AF-A0A9W7GJX6-F1
#
_cell.length_a   1.000
_cell.length_b   1.000
_cell.length_c   1.000
_cell.angle_alpha   90.00
_cell.angle_beta   90.00
_cell.angle_gamma   90.00
#
_symmetry.space_group_name_H-M   'P 1'
#
loop_
_entity.id
_entity.type
_entity.pdbx_description
1 polymer ?
#
loop_
_entity_poly.entity_id
_entity_poly.type
_entity_poly.pdbx_seq_one_letter_code
_entity_poly.pdbx_strand_id
1 'polypeptide(L)'
;MNFLFFLLLYLSLSLSSLEYLAGEGYGEKNWGVRALDVFTIINVLIAYIEISLSLTLPTILHQFSSLLQSNLPPSKVVLNFLISPSFLTITNFHRLQTWSQIWSTYALYDISYVTPTSAGYAIDVMNGYTTLLPSLLFLSLSFGLVTEADLPPSLNARALGCVVGCVYYQMAFNTFVYLFSYFRNSRHRGRGVMEVACAVGLTNGTWIAGGLGGVAVAWMIVRDDNFEVFKG
;
A
#
# COMPACT_ATOMS: atom_id res chain seq x y z
N MET A 1 10.60 0.17 -18.45
CA MET A 1 10.55 1.27 -17.47
C MET A 1 11.11 0.79 -16.13
N ASN A 2 11.88 1.64 -15.44
CA ASN A 2 12.34 1.35 -14.08
C ASN A 2 11.22 1.59 -13.06
N PHE A 3 11.36 1.06 -11.84
CA PHE A 3 10.29 1.09 -10.83
C PHE A 3 9.92 2.51 -10.39
N LEU A 4 10.91 3.39 -10.22
CA LEU A 4 10.67 4.78 -9.79
C LEU A 4 9.87 5.57 -10.83
N PHE A 5 10.21 5.43 -12.11
CA PHE A 5 9.47 6.06 -13.20
C PHE A 5 8.06 5.48 -13.31
N PHE A 6 7.88 4.17 -13.11
CA PHE A 6 6.55 3.57 -13.03
C PHE A 6 5.72 4.15 -11.90
N LEU A 7 6.28 4.28 -10.69
CA LEU A 7 5.56 4.80 -9.53
C LEU A 7 5.12 6.24 -9.76
N LEU A 8 6.00 7.09 -10.29
CA LEU A 8 5.66 8.47 -10.64
C LEU A 8 4.58 8.57 -11.72
N LEU A 9 4.67 7.70 -12.74
CA LEU A 9 3.69 7.64 -13.82
C LEU A 9 2.33 7.14 -13.28
N TYR A 10 2.33 6.10 -12.45
CA TYR A 10 1.15 5.55 -11.81
C TYR A 10 0.45 6.63 -10.96
N LEU A 11 1.19 7.30 -10.08
CA LEU A 11 0.62 8.34 -9.22
C LEU A 11 0.05 9.50 -10.03
N SER A 12 0.82 10.01 -11.00
CA SER A 12 0.37 11.10 -11.86
C SER A 12 -0.88 10.72 -12.66
N LEU A 13 -0.88 9.56 -13.32
CA LEU A 13 -2.01 9.11 -14.13
C LEU A 13 -3.24 8.82 -13.27
N SER A 14 -3.09 8.15 -12.12
CA SER A 14 -4.20 7.87 -11.22
C SER A 14 -4.81 9.16 -10.68
N LEU A 15 -3.99 10.10 -10.20
CA LEU A 15 -4.49 11.36 -9.67
C LEU A 15 -5.18 12.18 -10.76
N SER A 16 -4.53 12.41 -11.90
CA SER A 16 -5.12 13.19 -13.00
C SER A 16 -6.37 12.54 -13.59
N SER A 17 -6.45 11.20 -13.64
CA SER A 17 -7.65 10.50 -14.11
C SER A 17 -8.80 10.67 -13.13
N LEU A 18 -8.56 10.54 -11.82
CA LEU A 18 -9.58 10.73 -10.80
C LEU A 18 -10.07 12.18 -10.77
N GLU A 19 -9.17 13.17 -10.89
CA GLU A 19 -9.53 14.59 -11.01
C GLU A 19 -10.33 14.87 -12.29
N TYR A 20 -9.91 14.32 -13.43
CA TYR A 20 -10.63 14.47 -14.69
C TYR A 20 -12.04 13.87 -14.63
N LEU A 21 -12.18 12.69 -14.02
CA LEU A 21 -13.46 12.00 -13.88
C LEU A 21 -14.39 12.66 -12.86
N ALA A 22 -13.84 13.31 -11.83
CA ALA A 22 -14.61 14.06 -10.83
C ALA A 22 -15.30 15.29 -11.42
N GLY A 23 -14.77 15.84 -12.53
CA GLY A 23 -15.24 17.07 -13.16
C GLY A 23 -15.01 18.32 -12.30
N GLU A 24 -15.60 19.46 -12.69
CA GLU A 24 -15.44 20.74 -11.99
C GLU A 24 -16.21 20.83 -10.64
N GLY A 25 -17.02 19.81 -10.30
CA GLY A 25 -18.04 19.91 -9.25
C GLY A 25 -17.59 19.62 -7.81
N TYR A 26 -16.37 19.13 -7.59
CA TYR A 26 -15.96 18.60 -6.28
C TYR A 26 -15.29 19.60 -5.34
N GLY A 27 -15.14 20.87 -5.76
CA GLY A 27 -14.57 21.95 -4.95
C GLY A 27 -13.07 21.78 -4.63
N GLU A 28 -12.48 22.77 -3.97
CA GLU A 28 -11.12 22.60 -3.44
C GLU A 28 -11.15 21.59 -2.29
N LYS A 29 -10.16 20.70 -2.23
CA LYS A 29 -10.02 19.74 -1.12
C LYS A 29 -9.03 20.27 -0.10
N ASN A 30 -9.30 20.02 1.18
CA ASN A 30 -8.29 20.22 2.22
C ASN A 30 -7.02 19.37 1.93
N TRP A 31 -5.84 19.95 2.15
CA TRP A 31 -4.54 19.29 1.98
C TRP A 31 -4.40 17.96 2.71
N GLY A 32 -5.04 17.80 3.88
CA GLY A 32 -5.05 16.54 4.63
C GLY A 32 -5.75 15.41 3.89
N VAL A 33 -6.90 15.69 3.25
CA VAL A 33 -7.62 14.70 2.42
C VAL A 33 -6.85 14.40 1.15
N ARG A 34 -6.24 15.41 0.51
CA ARG A 34 -5.37 15.18 -0.66
C ARG A 34 -4.18 14.28 -0.35
N ALA A 35 -3.52 14.49 0.79
CA ALA A 35 -2.44 13.62 1.24
C ALA A 35 -2.92 12.19 1.46
N LEU A 36 -4.13 12.03 2.02
CA LEU A 36 -4.75 10.72 2.22
C LEU A 36 -5.16 10.05 0.90
N ASP A 37 -5.65 10.80 -0.09
CA ASP A 37 -5.94 10.31 -1.44
C ASP A 37 -4.68 9.74 -2.09
N VAL A 38 -3.56 10.48 -2.02
CA VAL A 38 -2.27 10.00 -2.52
C VAL A 38 -1.83 8.72 -1.79
N PHE A 39 -1.93 8.70 -0.46
CA PHE A 39 -1.66 7.50 0.33
C PHE A 39 -2.53 6.31 -0.11
N THR A 40 -3.82 6.55 -0.38
CA THR A 40 -4.78 5.50 -0.77
C THR A 40 -4.50 4.99 -2.18
N ILE A 41 -4.12 5.86 -3.11
CA ILE A 41 -3.66 5.45 -4.45
C ILE A 41 -2.43 4.54 -4.33
N ILE A 42 -1.48 4.89 -3.48
CA ILE A 42 -0.33 4.02 -3.19
C ILE A 42 -0.81 2.69 -2.60
N ASN A 43 -1.74 2.71 -1.64
CA ASN A 43 -2.27 1.49 -1.04
C ASN A 43 -2.97 0.59 -2.07
N VAL A 44 -3.68 1.12 -3.06
CA VAL A 44 -4.28 0.32 -4.15
C VAL A 44 -3.21 -0.45 -4.91
N LEU A 45 -2.10 0.21 -5.27
CA LEU A 45 -0.96 -0.47 -5.93
C LEU A 45 -0.31 -1.50 -5.01
N ILE A 46 -0.04 -1.13 -3.75
CA ILE A 46 0.61 -2.02 -2.79
C ILE A 46 -0.27 -3.24 -2.50
N ALA A 47 -1.57 -3.07 -2.28
CA ALA A 47 -2.50 -4.17 -2.05
C ALA A 47 -2.53 -5.14 -3.24
N TYR A 48 -2.46 -4.63 -4.47
CA TYR A 48 -2.32 -5.47 -5.65
C TYR A 48 -0.99 -6.24 -5.70
N ILE A 49 0.11 -5.59 -5.32
CA ILE A 49 1.44 -6.23 -5.18
C ILE A 49 1.40 -7.29 -4.06
N GLU A 50 0.72 -7.05 -2.96
CA GLU A 50 0.56 -7.97 -1.82
C GLU A 50 -0.30 -9.18 -2.15
N ILE A 51 -1.32 -9.04 -2.99
CA ILE A 51 -2.04 -10.21 -3.54
C ILE A 51 -1.08 -11.12 -4.34
N SER A 52 -0.05 -10.53 -4.98
CA SER A 52 0.95 -11.34 -5.67
C SER A 52 1.81 -12.16 -4.72
N LEU A 53 2.00 -11.73 -3.46
CA LEU A 53 2.83 -12.42 -2.46
C LEU A 53 2.33 -13.85 -2.23
N SER A 54 1.03 -14.02 -2.01
CA SER A 54 0.43 -15.34 -1.79
C SER A 54 0.35 -16.15 -3.08
N LEU A 55 -0.08 -15.53 -4.18
CA LEU A 55 -0.36 -16.22 -5.44
C LEU A 55 0.89 -16.63 -6.21
N THR A 56 2.05 -16.02 -5.92
CA THR A 56 3.31 -16.31 -6.59
C THR A 56 4.41 -16.81 -5.65
N LEU A 57 4.05 -17.23 -4.44
CA LEU A 57 5.01 -17.71 -3.43
C LEU A 57 6.03 -18.75 -3.97
N PRO A 58 5.65 -19.78 -4.76
CA PRO A 58 6.65 -20.71 -5.31
C PRO A 58 7.69 -20.02 -6.20
N THR A 59 7.27 -19.04 -6.99
CA THR A 59 8.16 -18.22 -7.83
C THR A 59 9.06 -17.35 -6.96
N ILE A 60 8.53 -16.73 -5.91
CA ILE A 60 9.28 -15.91 -4.95
C ILE A 60 10.36 -16.75 -4.27
N LEU A 61 10.03 -17.96 -3.80
CA LEU A 61 10.98 -18.88 -3.16
C LEU A 61 12.12 -19.28 -4.11
N HIS A 62 11.79 -19.61 -5.36
CA HIS A 62 12.79 -19.93 -6.38
C HIS A 62 13.72 -18.73 -6.63
N GLN A 63 13.18 -17.53 -6.89
CA GLN A 63 13.96 -16.32 -7.12
C GLN A 63 14.84 -15.98 -5.91
N PHE A 64 14.29 -16.06 -4.70
CA PHE A 64 15.02 -15.78 -3.46
C PHE A 64 16.21 -16.73 -3.30
N SER A 65 16.04 -18.03 -3.59
CA SER A 65 17.14 -18.99 -3.55
C SER A 65 18.26 -18.63 -4.53
N SER A 66 17.92 -18.17 -5.75
CA SER A 66 18.91 -17.70 -6.73
C SER A 66 19.61 -16.41 -6.29
N LEU A 67 18.89 -15.49 -5.63
CA LEU A 67 19.47 -14.26 -5.11
C LEU A 67 20.50 -14.54 -4.00
N LEU A 68 20.24 -15.50 -3.12
CA LEU A 68 21.20 -15.94 -2.10
C LEU A 68 22.50 -16.50 -2.72
N GLN A 69 22.43 -17.11 -3.91
CA GLN A 69 23.60 -17.63 -4.62
C GLN A 69 24.39 -16.54 -5.37
N SER A 70 23.81 -15.36 -5.58
CA SER A 70 24.43 -14.29 -6.39
C SER A 70 25.64 -13.61 -5.74
N ASN A 71 25.88 -13.84 -4.43
CA ASN A 71 26.91 -13.17 -3.60
C ASN A 71 26.84 -11.63 -3.61
N LEU A 72 25.78 -11.03 -4.16
CA LEU A 72 25.59 -9.58 -4.14
C LEU A 72 25.05 -9.14 -2.78
N PRO A 73 25.51 -8.00 -2.23
CA PRO A 73 24.92 -7.44 -1.03
C PRO A 73 23.46 -7.02 -1.31
N PRO A 74 22.52 -7.18 -0.36
CA PRO A 74 21.11 -6.86 -0.53
C PRO A 74 20.84 -5.45 -1.09
N SER A 75 21.64 -4.46 -0.67
CA SER A 75 21.55 -3.08 -1.15
C SER A 75 21.81 -2.92 -2.64
N LYS A 76 22.74 -3.70 -3.20
CA LYS A 76 22.99 -3.71 -4.66
C LYS A 76 21.88 -4.41 -5.42
N VAL A 77 21.29 -5.47 -4.86
CA VAL A 77 20.15 -6.15 -5.48
C VAL A 77 18.95 -5.20 -5.57
N VAL A 78 18.62 -4.51 -4.47
CA VAL A 78 17.54 -3.50 -4.45
C VAL A 78 17.84 -2.36 -5.41
N LEU A 79 19.07 -1.83 -5.41
CA LEU A 79 19.41 -0.74 -6.31
C LEU A 79 19.24 -1.17 -7.77
N ASN A 80 19.76 -2.35 -8.14
CA ASN A 80 19.60 -2.91 -9.48
C ASN A 80 18.12 -3.07 -9.84
N PHE A 81 17.30 -3.56 -8.92
CA PHE A 81 15.85 -3.65 -9.10
C PHE A 81 15.21 -2.28 -9.37
N LEU A 82 15.51 -1.27 -8.54
CA LEU A 82 14.92 0.07 -8.64
C LEU A 82 15.27 0.79 -9.94
N ILE A 83 16.50 0.62 -10.42
CA ILE A 83 17.01 1.32 -11.61
C ILE A 83 16.91 0.51 -12.90
N SER A 84 16.66 -0.80 -12.82
CA SER A 84 16.62 -1.67 -14.01
C SER A 84 15.52 -1.22 -14.97
N PRO A 85 15.87 -0.78 -16.19
CA PRO A 85 14.90 -0.25 -17.15
C PRO A 85 13.99 -1.34 -17.73
N SER A 86 14.29 -2.62 -17.52
CA SER A 86 13.52 -3.75 -18.05
C SER A 86 12.60 -4.40 -17.01
N PHE A 87 12.54 -3.88 -15.78
CA PHE A 87 11.69 -4.47 -14.74
C PHE A 87 10.20 -4.43 -15.11
N LEU A 88 9.70 -3.24 -15.50
CA LEU A 88 8.29 -3.07 -15.86
C LEU A 88 8.13 -2.66 -17.32
N THR A 89 7.25 -3.37 -18.03
CA THR A 89 6.71 -3.00 -19.33
C THR A 89 5.20 -2.73 -19.19
N ILE A 90 4.67 -1.90 -20.09
CA ILE A 90 3.21 -1.66 -20.17
C ILE A 90 2.44 -2.99 -20.37
N THR A 91 3.10 -3.99 -20.95
CA THR A 91 2.51 -5.30 -21.21
C THR A 91 2.64 -6.31 -20.07
N ASN A 92 3.42 -6.04 -19.02
CA ASN A 92 3.67 -7.01 -17.95
C ASN A 92 3.25 -6.53 -16.55
N PHE A 93 2.96 -5.24 -16.35
CA PHE A 93 2.69 -4.70 -15.01
C PHE A 93 1.41 -5.29 -14.37
N HIS A 94 0.47 -5.79 -15.17
CA HIS A 94 -0.75 -6.46 -14.69
C HIS A 94 -0.55 -7.96 -14.41
N ARG A 95 0.67 -8.49 -14.58
CA ARG A 95 0.97 -9.90 -14.29
C ARG A 95 1.49 -10.00 -12.86
N LEU A 96 0.83 -10.81 -12.05
CA LEU A 96 1.23 -11.05 -10.65
C LEU A 96 2.68 -11.56 -10.55
N GLN A 97 3.14 -12.34 -11.52
CA GLN A 97 4.51 -12.85 -11.57
C GLN A 97 5.55 -11.74 -11.70
N THR A 98 5.21 -10.60 -12.31
CA THR A 98 6.10 -9.44 -12.38
C THR A 98 6.45 -8.92 -10.99
N TRP A 99 5.46 -8.92 -10.10
CA TRP A 99 5.60 -8.40 -8.74
C TRP A 99 6.29 -9.37 -7.77
N SER A 100 6.43 -10.65 -8.13
CA SER A 100 7.21 -11.63 -7.36
C SER A 100 8.66 -11.19 -7.10
N GLN A 101 9.24 -10.40 -8.02
CA GLN A 101 10.60 -9.89 -7.88
C GLN A 101 10.75 -8.84 -6.77
N ILE A 102 9.70 -8.05 -6.49
CA ILE A 102 9.69 -7.14 -5.33
C ILE A 102 9.84 -7.97 -4.07
N TRP A 103 9.01 -9.01 -3.93
CA TRP A 103 8.99 -9.84 -2.74
C TRP A 103 10.26 -10.64 -2.54
N SER A 104 10.81 -11.25 -3.59
CA SER A 104 12.07 -12.00 -3.48
C SER A 104 13.26 -11.09 -3.18
N THR A 105 13.26 -9.86 -3.70
CA THR A 105 14.28 -8.85 -3.38
C THR A 105 14.12 -8.33 -1.94
N TYR A 106 12.90 -8.05 -1.51
CA TYR A 106 12.59 -7.54 -0.17
C TYR A 106 12.84 -8.61 0.91
N ALA A 107 12.66 -9.89 0.57
CA ALA A 107 13.01 -11.00 1.45
C ALA A 107 14.50 -11.06 1.83
N LEU A 108 15.39 -10.41 1.04
CA LEU A 108 16.79 -10.25 1.43
C LEU A 108 16.97 -9.33 2.65
N TYR A 109 15.99 -8.49 2.97
CA TYR A 109 15.97 -7.62 4.14
C TYR A 109 15.17 -8.24 5.28
N ASP A 110 14.07 -8.91 4.94
CA ASP A 110 13.19 -9.53 5.91
C ASP A 110 12.68 -10.89 5.43
N ILE A 111 13.19 -11.95 6.05
CA ILE A 111 12.87 -13.34 5.71
C ILE A 111 11.39 -13.68 5.90
N SER A 112 10.59 -12.84 6.57
CA SER A 112 9.14 -13.09 6.72
C SER A 112 8.45 -13.28 5.37
N TYR A 113 8.90 -12.58 4.33
CA TYR A 113 8.26 -12.62 3.00
C TYR A 113 8.44 -13.93 2.23
N VAL A 114 9.31 -14.81 2.72
CA VAL A 114 9.48 -16.18 2.23
C VAL A 114 9.12 -17.21 3.28
N THR A 115 8.52 -16.79 4.40
CA THR A 115 8.13 -17.63 5.53
C THR A 115 6.61 -17.51 5.74
N PRO A 116 5.79 -18.39 5.14
CA PRO A 116 4.32 -18.26 5.18
C PRO A 116 3.71 -18.31 6.58
N THR A 117 4.44 -18.89 7.54
CA THR A 117 4.04 -18.97 8.95
C THR A 117 4.37 -17.71 9.74
N SER A 118 5.04 -16.73 9.14
CA SER A 118 5.42 -15.49 9.82
C SER A 118 4.27 -14.49 9.86
N ALA A 119 4.25 -13.66 10.92
CA ALA A 119 3.27 -12.58 11.04
C ALA A 119 3.37 -11.57 9.88
N GLY A 120 4.60 -11.22 9.44
CA GLY A 120 4.79 -10.28 8.33
C GLY A 120 4.18 -10.77 7.02
N TYR A 121 4.33 -12.06 6.72
CA TYR A 121 3.68 -12.65 5.55
C TYR A 121 2.16 -12.58 5.64
N ALA A 122 1.59 -13.02 6.77
CA ALA A 122 0.15 -13.04 6.95
C ALA A 122 -0.48 -11.64 6.90
N ILE A 123 0.19 -10.65 7.49
CA ILE A 123 -0.22 -9.25 7.49
C ILE A 123 -0.34 -8.71 6.07
N ASP A 124 0.72 -8.81 5.27
CA ASP A 124 0.74 -8.22 3.93
C ASP A 124 -0.23 -8.96 3.00
N VAL A 125 -0.29 -10.29 3.06
CA VAL A 125 -1.30 -11.07 2.30
C VAL A 125 -2.72 -10.61 2.64
N MET A 126 -3.04 -10.50 3.93
CA MET A 126 -4.37 -10.04 4.33
C MET A 126 -4.63 -8.59 3.96
N ASN A 127 -3.63 -7.71 4.06
CA ASN A 127 -3.75 -6.32 3.64
C ASN A 127 -4.12 -6.22 2.16
N GLY A 128 -3.48 -7.01 1.30
CA GLY A 128 -3.80 -7.09 -0.12
C GLY A 128 -5.26 -7.42 -0.40
N TYR A 129 -5.79 -8.48 0.23
CA TYR A 129 -7.17 -8.92 0.00
C TYR A 129 -8.23 -8.04 0.66
N THR A 130 -7.92 -7.41 1.79
CA THR A 130 -8.93 -6.71 2.59
C THR A 130 -8.96 -5.21 2.36
N THR A 131 -7.87 -4.61 1.87
CA THR A 131 -7.81 -3.14 1.71
C THR A 131 -7.99 -2.67 0.28
N LEU A 132 -7.82 -3.52 -0.74
CA LEU A 132 -7.92 -3.12 -2.15
C LEU A 132 -9.29 -2.52 -2.49
N LEU A 133 -10.38 -3.28 -2.27
CA LEU A 133 -11.73 -2.82 -2.61
C LEU A 133 -12.17 -1.63 -1.75
N PRO A 134 -11.96 -1.61 -0.41
CA PRO A 134 -12.31 -0.44 0.38
C PRO A 134 -11.49 0.81 0.02
N SER A 135 -10.23 0.66 -0.40
CA SER A 135 -9.41 1.80 -0.85
C SER A 135 -9.95 2.40 -2.15
N LEU A 136 -10.36 1.55 -3.09
CA LEU A 136 -11.03 2.01 -4.32
C LEU A 136 -12.34 2.72 -4.01
N LEU A 137 -13.16 2.17 -3.10
CA LEU A 137 -14.40 2.80 -2.65
C LEU A 137 -14.15 4.16 -1.99
N PHE A 138 -13.15 4.26 -1.12
CA PHE A 138 -12.76 5.52 -0.48
C PHE A 138 -12.35 6.56 -1.53
N LEU A 139 -11.53 6.19 -2.52
CA LEU A 139 -11.15 7.09 -3.61
C LEU A 139 -12.36 7.51 -4.45
N SER A 140 -13.26 6.58 -4.78
CA SER A 140 -14.49 6.91 -5.52
C SER A 140 -15.38 7.90 -4.78
N LEU A 141 -15.53 7.75 -3.45
CA LEU A 141 -16.27 8.69 -2.60
C LEU A 141 -15.55 10.04 -2.52
N SER A 142 -14.25 10.01 -2.21
CA SER A 142 -13.42 11.21 -2.05
C SER A 142 -13.36 12.06 -3.32
N PHE A 143 -13.44 11.46 -4.51
CA PHE A 143 -13.47 12.17 -5.79
C PHE A 143 -14.89 12.39 -6.34
N GLY A 144 -15.95 11.99 -5.61
CA GLY A 144 -17.32 12.19 -6.05
C GLY A 144 -17.75 11.36 -7.25
N LEU A 145 -16.99 10.32 -7.58
CA LEU A 145 -17.34 9.38 -8.65
C LEU A 145 -18.52 8.49 -8.25
N VAL A 146 -18.73 8.34 -6.94
CA VAL A 146 -19.85 7.67 -6.31
C VAL A 146 -20.35 8.57 -5.18
N THR A 147 -21.65 8.78 -5.10
CA THR A 147 -22.32 9.52 -4.04
C THR A 147 -23.12 8.58 -3.14
N GLU A 148 -23.58 9.07 -1.99
CA GLU A 148 -24.46 8.28 -1.11
C GLU A 148 -25.74 7.83 -1.83
N ALA A 149 -26.24 8.61 -2.79
CA ALA A 149 -27.41 8.27 -3.58
C ALA A 149 -27.19 7.09 -4.54
N ASP A 150 -25.95 6.79 -4.90
CA ASP A 150 -25.59 5.67 -5.77
C ASP A 150 -25.45 4.35 -5.00
N LEU A 151 -25.48 4.40 -3.66
CA LEU A 151 -25.23 3.26 -2.79
C LEU A 151 -26.52 2.72 -2.17
N PRO A 152 -26.55 1.42 -1.80
CA PRO A 152 -27.66 0.86 -1.05
C PRO A 152 -27.94 1.66 0.23
N PRO A 153 -29.21 1.83 0.66
CA PRO A 153 -29.55 2.61 1.85
C PRO A 153 -28.88 2.12 3.16
N SER A 154 -28.42 0.88 3.20
CA SER A 154 -27.65 0.30 4.31
C SER A 154 -26.20 0.80 4.39
N LEU A 155 -25.68 1.42 3.32
CA LEU A 155 -24.34 2.00 3.24
C LEU A 155 -24.41 3.54 3.30
N ASN A 156 -25.06 4.06 4.36
CA ASN A 156 -25.05 5.48 4.64
C ASN A 156 -23.66 5.97 5.10
N ALA A 157 -23.51 7.30 5.25
CA ALA A 157 -22.26 7.92 5.66
C ALA A 157 -21.63 7.25 6.90
N ARG A 158 -22.39 7.04 7.98
CA ARG A 158 -21.91 6.33 9.17
C ARG A 158 -21.41 4.91 8.90
N ALA A 159 -22.17 4.11 8.16
CA ALA A 159 -21.77 2.74 7.84
C ALA A 159 -20.45 2.72 7.05
N LEU A 160 -20.32 3.60 6.07
CA LEU A 160 -19.11 3.74 5.26
C LEU A 160 -17.94 4.28 6.07
N GLY A 161 -18.17 5.28 6.92
CA GLY A 161 -17.17 5.79 7.85
C GLY A 161 -16.64 4.69 8.77
N CYS A 162 -17.50 3.80 9.28
CA CYS A 162 -17.07 2.62 10.06
C CYS A 162 -16.21 1.66 9.23
N VAL A 163 -16.61 1.32 8.00
CA VAL A 163 -15.83 0.42 7.12
C VAL A 163 -14.46 1.02 6.82
N VAL A 164 -14.41 2.29 6.41
CA VAL A 164 -13.19 3.03 6.13
C VAL A 164 -12.30 3.11 7.37
N GLY A 165 -12.89 3.41 8.53
CA GLY A 165 -12.19 3.46 9.81
C GLY A 165 -11.55 2.13 10.18
N CYS A 166 -12.27 1.01 10.02
CA CYS A 166 -11.73 -0.33 10.25
C CYS A 166 -10.55 -0.64 9.33
N VAL A 167 -10.63 -0.28 8.04
CA VAL A 167 -9.58 -0.54 7.05
C VAL A 167 -8.31 0.26 7.35
N TYR A 168 -8.44 1.55 7.64
CA TYR A 168 -7.29 2.39 7.99
C TYR A 168 -6.70 2.05 9.36
N TYR A 169 -7.54 1.69 10.34
CA TYR A 169 -7.09 1.18 11.61
C TYR A 169 -6.32 -0.13 11.44
N GLN A 170 -6.81 -1.05 10.61
CA GLN A 170 -6.12 -2.29 10.28
C GLN A 170 -4.73 -2.00 9.72
N MET A 171 -4.58 -1.09 8.76
CA MET A 171 -3.27 -0.73 8.20
C MET A 171 -2.30 -0.27 9.31
N ALA A 172 -2.70 0.71 10.14
CA ALA A 172 -1.85 1.21 11.22
C ALA A 172 -1.54 0.12 12.27
N PHE A 173 -2.54 -0.62 12.71
CA PHE A 173 -2.41 -1.68 13.71
C PHE A 173 -1.47 -2.79 13.22
N ASN A 174 -1.67 -3.27 11.99
CA ASN A 174 -0.82 -4.27 11.38
C ASN A 174 0.63 -3.81 11.26
N THR A 175 0.85 -2.53 10.95
CA THR A 175 2.20 -1.95 10.96
C THR A 175 2.84 -1.98 12.35
N PHE A 176 2.10 -1.67 13.41
CA PHE A 176 2.62 -1.81 14.77
C PHE A 176 2.96 -3.27 15.11
N VAL A 177 2.11 -4.23 14.74
CA VAL A 177 2.36 -5.66 14.95
C VAL A 177 3.59 -6.12 14.15
N TYR A 178 3.74 -5.66 12.91
CA TYR A 178 4.91 -5.93 12.08
C TYR A 178 6.18 -5.42 12.75
N LEU A 179 6.22 -4.14 13.16
CA LEU A 179 7.38 -3.53 13.80
C LEU A 179 7.72 -4.26 15.10
N PHE A 180 6.72 -4.56 15.94
CA PHE A 180 6.92 -5.34 17.15
C PHE A 180 7.57 -6.70 16.84
N SER A 181 7.01 -7.45 15.89
CA SER A 181 7.58 -8.73 15.44
C SER A 181 8.99 -8.57 14.86
N TYR A 182 9.27 -7.49 14.14
CA TYR A 182 10.58 -7.20 13.54
C TYR A 182 11.67 -7.02 14.60
N PHE A 183 11.42 -6.16 15.59
CA PHE A 183 12.36 -5.92 16.66
C PHE A 183 12.43 -7.10 17.64
N ARG A 184 11.29 -7.70 18.00
CA ARG A 184 11.24 -8.81 18.96
C ARG A 184 12.00 -10.05 18.48
N ASN A 185 11.95 -10.33 17.18
CA ASN A 185 12.68 -11.43 16.55
C ASN A 185 14.08 -11.03 16.08
N SER A 186 14.59 -9.86 16.50
CA SER A 186 15.95 -9.41 16.19
C SER A 186 16.28 -9.35 14.69
N ARG A 187 15.27 -9.14 13.82
CA ARG A 187 15.44 -9.10 12.36
C ARG A 187 16.28 -7.91 11.87
N HIS A 188 16.47 -6.91 12.72
CA HIS A 188 17.34 -5.75 12.50
C HIS A 188 18.84 -6.06 12.73
N ARG A 189 19.19 -7.15 13.42
CA ARG A 189 20.58 -7.43 13.77
C ARG A 189 21.41 -7.71 12.52
N GLY A 190 22.63 -7.16 12.50
CA GLY A 190 23.53 -7.26 11.35
C GLY A 190 23.24 -6.27 10.22
N ARG A 191 22.34 -5.30 10.43
CA ARG A 191 22.02 -4.23 9.46
C ARG A 191 22.54 -2.88 9.91
N GLY A 192 22.82 -2.01 8.94
CA GLY A 192 23.18 -0.62 9.23
C GLY A 192 22.00 0.15 9.82
N VAL A 193 22.25 1.05 10.77
CA VAL A 193 21.18 1.86 11.40
C VAL A 193 20.41 2.68 10.36
N MET A 194 21.11 3.32 9.42
CA MET A 194 20.46 4.09 8.34
C MET A 194 19.69 3.19 7.37
N GLU A 195 20.16 1.97 7.12
CA GLU A 195 19.45 0.99 6.30
C GLU A 195 18.12 0.62 6.96
N VAL A 196 18.11 0.34 8.27
CA VAL A 196 16.89 0.04 9.04
C VAL A 196 15.98 1.26 9.11
N ALA A 197 16.52 2.45 9.41
CA ALA A 197 15.72 3.67 9.51
C ALA A 197 15.02 4.02 8.19
N CYS A 198 15.72 3.90 7.06
CA CYS A 198 15.13 4.19 5.75
C CYS A 198 14.21 3.06 5.25
N ALA A 199 14.65 1.80 5.31
CA ALA A 199 13.90 0.69 4.71
C ALA A 199 12.72 0.23 5.57
N VAL A 200 12.84 0.32 6.90
CA VAL A 200 11.81 -0.10 7.85
C VAL A 200 11.12 1.11 8.47
N GLY A 201 11.88 2.11 8.94
CA GLY A 201 11.30 3.27 9.63
C GLY A 201 10.43 4.15 8.73
N LEU A 202 10.98 4.65 7.61
CA LEU A 202 10.26 5.59 6.73
C LEU A 202 9.07 4.94 6.02
N THR A 203 9.24 3.71 5.55
CA THR A 203 8.16 2.95 4.91
C THR A 203 7.04 2.73 5.92
N ASN A 204 7.27 2.04 7.03
CA ASN A 204 6.23 1.76 8.02
C ASN A 204 5.65 3.03 8.67
N GLY A 205 6.46 4.08 8.85
CA GLY A 205 5.99 5.38 9.33
C GLY A 205 4.92 5.99 8.41
N THR A 206 5.04 5.79 7.10
CA THR A 206 4.03 6.25 6.13
C THR A 206 2.69 5.51 6.31
N TRP A 207 2.71 4.22 6.65
CA TRP A 207 1.50 3.41 6.84
C TRP A 207 0.83 3.73 8.18
N ILE A 208 1.62 4.03 9.22
CA ILE A 208 1.09 4.54 10.49
C ILE A 208 0.45 5.92 10.28
N ALA A 209 1.15 6.84 9.62
CA ALA A 209 0.64 8.20 9.40
C ALA A 209 -0.62 8.20 8.53
N GLY A 210 -0.60 7.48 7.40
CA GLY A 210 -1.75 7.34 6.51
C GLY A 210 -2.91 6.60 7.17
N GLY A 211 -2.64 5.51 7.90
CA GLY A 211 -3.63 4.77 8.65
C GLY A 211 -4.31 5.61 9.74
N LEU A 212 -3.54 6.30 10.58
CA LEU A 212 -4.13 7.16 11.62
C LEU A 212 -4.85 8.38 11.04
N GLY A 213 -4.33 8.97 9.96
CA GLY A 213 -5.01 10.04 9.23
C GLY A 213 -6.35 9.59 8.64
N GLY A 214 -6.39 8.40 8.04
CA GLY A 214 -7.62 7.81 7.52
C GLY A 214 -8.64 7.47 8.61
N VAL A 215 -8.19 7.01 9.79
CA VAL A 215 -9.07 6.85 10.97
C VAL A 215 -9.67 8.19 11.40
N ALA A 216 -8.90 9.27 11.39
CA ALA A 216 -9.42 10.60 11.73
C ALA A 216 -10.49 11.08 10.74
N VAL A 217 -10.26 10.90 9.43
CA VAL A 217 -11.27 11.23 8.39
C VAL A 217 -12.51 10.35 8.54
N ALA A 218 -12.34 9.04 8.75
CA ALA A 218 -13.44 8.11 9.00
C ALA A 218 -14.29 8.53 10.21
N TRP A 219 -13.65 8.93 11.30
CA TRP A 219 -14.34 9.44 12.47
C TRP A 219 -15.17 10.69 12.17
N MET A 220 -14.66 11.62 11.36
CA MET A 220 -15.42 12.81 10.94
C MET A 220 -16.67 12.42 10.14
N ILE A 221 -16.55 11.47 9.21
CA ILE A 221 -17.69 10.94 8.45
C ILE A 221 -18.75 10.34 9.39
N VAL A 222 -18.33 9.51 10.36
CA VAL A 222 -19.25 8.89 11.32
C VAL A 222 -19.93 9.93 12.22
N ARG A 223 -19.15 10.88 12.74
CA ARG A 223 -19.62 11.91 13.67
C ARG A 223 -20.60 12.85 12.99
N ASP A 224 -20.26 13.33 11.81
CA ASP A 224 -21.01 14.37 11.09
C ASP A 224 -22.11 13.77 10.20
N ASP A 225 -22.09 12.44 10.00
CA ASP A 225 -23.06 11.68 9.20
C ASP A 225 -23.22 12.22 7.77
N ASN A 226 -22.09 12.60 7.16
CA ASN A 226 -22.00 13.11 5.80
C ASN A 226 -20.56 12.98 5.26
N PHE A 227 -20.36 13.36 3.99
CA PHE A 227 -19.07 13.32 3.30
C PHE A 227 -18.43 14.70 3.10
N GLU A 228 -18.88 15.73 3.82
CA GLU A 228 -18.37 17.10 3.67
C GLU A 228 -16.89 17.22 4.04
N VAL A 229 -16.34 16.28 4.83
CA VAL A 229 -14.89 16.23 5.11
C VAL A 229 -14.03 16.16 3.85
N PHE A 230 -14.56 15.63 2.74
CA PHE A 230 -13.81 15.58 1.47
C PHE A 230 -13.76 16.93 0.76
N LYS A 231 -14.59 17.90 1.17
CA LYS A 231 -14.61 19.26 0.65
C LYS A 231 -13.81 20.16 1.60
N GLY A 232 -13.03 21.08 1.01
CA GLY A 232 -12.23 22.09 1.71
C GLY A 232 -12.99 23.39 1.89
#